data_AF-A0A949H4M1-F1
#
_entry.id   AF-A0A949H4M1-F1
#
_cell.length_a   1.000
_cell.length_b   1.000
_cell.length_c   1.000
_cell.angle_alpha   90.00
_cell.angle_beta   90.00
_cell.angle_gamma   90.00
#
_symmetry.space_group_name_H-M   'P 1'
#
loop_
_entity.id
_entity.type
_entity.pdbx_description
1 polymer ?
#
loop_
_entity_poly.entity_id
_entity_poly.type
_entity_poly.pdbx_seq_one_letter_code
_entity_poly.pdbx_strand_id
1 'polypeptide(L)'
;MTDIAARNNTASLSGEERLRARRRVVLASAVILSLIGSVMGFVTGFIGPGSMPAWLAIASSVASVIIVFSGSWIYFGNTDELELQDNLVSAAGGFAAYVLGYPIWTMLAITGVAPRVDHTLLFLGMMMVAGLVYLMRKISHA
;
A
#
# COMPACT_ATOMS: atom_id res chain seq x y z
N MET A 1 17.77 -41.56 -1.90
CA MET A 1 18.36 -41.00 -3.15
C MET A 1 17.48 -39.94 -3.83
N THR A 2 16.21 -39.79 -3.47
CA THR A 2 15.29 -38.77 -4.01
C THR A 2 15.43 -37.37 -3.39
N ASP A 3 16.01 -37.26 -2.19
CA ASP A 3 16.11 -36.01 -1.42
C ASP A 3 17.29 -35.11 -1.86
N ILE A 4 18.36 -35.70 -2.42
CA ILE A 4 19.52 -34.95 -2.94
C ILE A 4 19.17 -34.25 -4.25
N ALA A 5 18.31 -34.85 -5.08
CA ALA A 5 17.84 -34.24 -6.33
C ALA A 5 16.95 -33.01 -6.08
N ALA A 6 16.10 -33.04 -5.04
CA ALA A 6 15.28 -31.90 -4.64
C ALA A 6 16.13 -30.75 -4.05
N ARG A 7 17.19 -31.06 -3.30
CA ARG A 7 18.16 -30.06 -2.80
C ARG A 7 19.05 -29.48 -3.90
N ASN A 8 19.41 -30.24 -4.93
CA ASN A 8 20.22 -29.73 -6.05
C ASN A 8 19.42 -28.88 -7.04
N ASN A 9 18.09 -29.06 -7.13
CA ASN A 9 17.23 -28.25 -8.00
C ASN A 9 17.08 -26.78 -7.53
N THR A 10 17.37 -26.48 -6.25
CA THR A 10 17.38 -25.09 -5.75
C THR A 10 18.72 -24.39 -6.01
N ALA A 11 19.77 -25.16 -6.30
CA ALA A 11 21.11 -24.65 -6.58
C ALA A 11 21.29 -24.14 -8.02
N SER A 12 20.37 -24.44 -8.95
CA SER A 12 20.52 -24.10 -10.38
C SER A 12 19.45 -23.18 -10.96
N LEU A 13 18.59 -22.56 -10.14
CA LEU A 13 17.77 -21.47 -10.67
C LEU A 13 18.72 -20.36 -11.12
N SER A 14 18.73 -20.09 -12.43
CA SER A 14 19.45 -18.94 -12.99
C SER A 14 19.04 -17.68 -12.21
N GLY A 15 19.97 -16.73 -12.04
CA GLY A 15 19.69 -15.47 -11.35
C GLY A 15 18.42 -14.77 -11.90
N GLU A 16 18.16 -14.94 -13.19
CA GLU A 16 16.95 -14.44 -13.86
C GLU A 16 15.66 -15.16 -13.41
N GLU A 17 15.71 -16.47 -13.16
CA GLU A 17 14.55 -17.23 -12.71
C GLU A 17 14.17 -16.87 -11.27
N ARG A 18 15.18 -16.62 -10.41
CA ARG A 18 14.96 -16.11 -9.05
C ARG A 18 14.34 -14.72 -9.07
N LEU A 19 14.80 -13.82 -9.95
CA LEU A 19 14.21 -12.49 -10.14
C LEU A 19 12.77 -12.56 -10.64
N ARG A 20 12.48 -13.43 -11.62
CA ARG A 20 11.11 -13.64 -12.13
C ARG A 20 10.18 -14.19 -11.06
N ALA A 21 10.64 -15.13 -10.23
CA ALA A 21 9.85 -15.68 -9.13
C ALA A 21 9.49 -14.61 -8.09
N ARG A 22 10.47 -13.78 -7.66
CA ARG A 22 10.24 -12.67 -6.73
C ARG A 22 9.27 -11.64 -7.30
N ARG A 23 9.45 -11.25 -8.55
CA ARG A 23 8.56 -10.30 -9.24
C ARG A 23 7.12 -10.82 -9.34
N ARG A 24 6.92 -12.12 -9.57
CA ARG A 24 5.59 -12.74 -9.56
C ARG A 24 4.94 -12.69 -8.19
N VAL A 25 5.69 -12.92 -7.11
CA VAL A 25 5.15 -12.83 -5.74
C VAL A 25 4.69 -11.40 -5.43
N VAL A 26 5.51 -10.40 -5.78
CA VAL A 26 5.18 -8.98 -5.59
C VAL A 26 3.97 -8.55 -6.42
N LEU A 27 3.90 -8.97 -7.70
CA LEU A 27 2.75 -8.67 -8.54
C LEU A 27 1.48 -9.37 -8.05
N ALA A 28 1.58 -10.64 -7.65
CA ALA A 28 0.45 -11.38 -7.11
C ALA A 28 -0.06 -10.78 -5.80
N SER A 29 0.83 -10.38 -4.88
CA SER A 29 0.42 -9.70 -3.65
C SER A 29 -0.23 -8.36 -3.96
N ALA A 30 0.33 -7.55 -4.87
CA ALA A 30 -0.26 -6.28 -5.28
C ALA A 30 -1.67 -6.46 -5.88
N VAL A 31 -1.88 -7.46 -6.74
CA VAL A 31 -3.19 -7.77 -7.32
C VAL A 31 -4.18 -8.21 -6.24
N ILE A 32 -3.77 -9.12 -5.34
CA ILE A 32 -4.63 -9.62 -4.26
C ILE A 32 -5.04 -8.48 -3.33
N LEU A 33 -4.09 -7.64 -2.90
CA LEU A 33 -4.36 -6.49 -2.04
C LEU A 33 -5.30 -5.49 -2.72
N SER A 34 -5.11 -5.25 -4.02
CA SER A 34 -5.98 -4.36 -4.81
C SER A 34 -7.40 -4.92 -4.92
N LEU A 35 -7.54 -6.22 -5.13
CA LEU A 35 -8.85 -6.89 -5.18
C LEU A 35 -9.57 -6.84 -3.83
N ILE A 36 -8.86 -7.11 -2.74
CA ILE A 36 -9.42 -7.02 -1.38
C ILE A 36 -9.89 -5.60 -1.10
N GLY A 37 -9.06 -4.59 -1.36
CA GLY A 37 -9.41 -3.19 -1.18
C GLY A 37 -10.62 -2.78 -2.02
N SER A 38 -10.69 -3.25 -3.26
CA SER A 38 -11.81 -2.97 -4.17
C SER A 38 -13.11 -3.59 -3.68
N VAL A 39 -13.08 -4.87 -3.26
CA VAL A 39 -14.26 -5.55 -2.70
C VAL A 39 -14.73 -4.86 -1.42
N MET A 40 -13.79 -4.49 -0.55
CA MET A 40 -14.11 -3.74 0.67
C MET A 40 -14.74 -2.38 0.39
N GLY A 41 -14.18 -1.60 -0.55
CA GLY A 41 -14.73 -0.32 -0.97
C GLY A 41 -16.12 -0.46 -1.59
N PHE A 42 -16.32 -1.49 -2.42
CA PHE A 42 -17.61 -1.77 -3.02
C PHE A 42 -18.67 -2.15 -1.99
N VAL A 43 -18.36 -3.08 -1.07
CA VAL A 43 -19.29 -3.53 -0.04
C VAL A 43 -19.67 -2.39 0.90
N THR A 44 -18.71 -1.57 1.33
CA THR A 44 -18.99 -0.43 2.21
C THR A 44 -19.81 0.65 1.50
N GLY A 45 -19.54 0.92 0.22
CA GLY A 45 -20.34 1.83 -0.60
C GLY A 45 -21.78 1.34 -0.84
N PHE A 46 -21.97 0.03 -0.99
CA PHE A 46 -23.29 -0.58 -1.24
C PHE A 46 -24.19 -0.61 0.00
N ILE A 47 -23.62 -0.85 1.19
CA ILE A 47 -24.38 -0.93 2.46
C ILE A 47 -24.93 0.44 2.88
N GLY A 48 -24.27 1.53 2.48
CA GLY A 48 -24.68 2.89 2.82
C GLY A 48 -24.27 3.33 4.23
N PRO A 49 -24.15 4.64 4.48
CA PRO A 49 -23.68 5.17 5.77
C PRO A 49 -24.64 4.81 6.91
N GLY A 50 -24.10 4.29 8.02
CA GLY A 50 -24.87 4.01 9.24
C GLY A 50 -25.65 2.69 9.25
N SER A 51 -25.67 1.95 8.14
CA SER A 51 -26.38 0.66 8.03
C SER A 51 -25.51 -0.56 8.33
N MET A 52 -24.20 -0.36 8.51
CA MET A 52 -23.24 -1.44 8.77
C MET A 52 -23.23 -1.82 10.26
N PRO A 53 -23.40 -3.11 10.62
CA PRO A 53 -23.29 -3.55 12.00
C PRO A 53 -21.90 -3.23 12.59
N ALA A 54 -21.86 -2.74 13.83
CA ALA A 54 -20.61 -2.30 14.48
C ALA A 54 -19.54 -3.40 14.52
N TRP A 55 -19.92 -4.65 14.79
CA TRP A 55 -19.00 -5.78 14.82
C TRP A 55 -18.33 -6.02 13.46
N LEU A 56 -19.06 -5.81 12.35
CA LEU A 56 -18.54 -5.98 11.00
C LEU A 56 -17.59 -4.83 10.63
N ALA A 57 -17.90 -3.60 11.07
CA ALA A 57 -17.03 -2.45 10.87
C ALA A 57 -15.69 -2.62 11.62
N ILE A 58 -15.74 -3.13 12.86
CA ILE A 58 -14.53 -3.44 13.63
C ILE A 58 -13.73 -4.57 12.98
N ALA A 59 -14.40 -5.69 12.63
CA ALA A 59 -13.74 -6.84 12.02
C ALA A 59 -13.05 -6.48 10.68
N SER A 60 -13.74 -5.72 9.82
CA SER A 60 -13.17 -5.24 8.54
C SER A 60 -12.02 -4.25 8.73
N SER A 61 -12.07 -3.39 9.75
CA SER A 61 -10.97 -2.49 10.09
C SER A 61 -9.73 -3.26 10.54
N VAL A 62 -9.89 -4.22 11.45
CA VAL A 62 -8.79 -5.08 11.93
C VAL A 62 -8.22 -5.92 10.78
N ALA A 63 -9.08 -6.52 9.95
CA ALA A 63 -8.67 -7.30 8.79
C ALA A 63 -7.85 -6.44 7.81
N SER A 64 -8.28 -5.20 7.54
CA SER A 64 -7.56 -4.26 6.66
C SER A 64 -6.14 -4.01 7.16
N VAL A 65 -5.98 -3.77 8.46
CA VAL A 65 -4.66 -3.57 9.08
C VAL A 65 -3.79 -4.81 8.87
N ILE A 66 -4.29 -6.00 9.21
CA ILE A 66 -3.53 -7.25 9.07
C ILE A 66 -3.10 -7.47 7.61
N ILE A 67 -4.01 -7.23 6.66
CA ILE A 67 -3.78 -7.43 5.23
C ILE A 67 -2.72 -6.46 4.70
N VAL A 68 -2.82 -5.17 5.05
CA VAL A 68 -1.83 -4.16 4.65
C VAL A 68 -0.46 -4.45 5.26
N PHE A 69 -0.38 -4.80 6.54
CA PHE A 69 0.89 -5.13 7.21
C PHE A 69 1.52 -6.39 6.61
N SER A 70 0.74 -7.45 6.42
CA SER A 70 1.24 -8.71 5.86
C SER A 70 1.69 -8.53 4.41
N GLY A 71 0.92 -7.77 3.62
CA GLY A 71 1.28 -7.38 2.26
C GLY A 71 2.58 -6.59 2.19
N SER A 72 2.74 -5.62 3.09
CA SER A 72 3.95 -4.80 3.19
C SER A 72 5.17 -5.65 3.58
N TRP A 73 5.00 -6.59 4.49
CA TRP A 73 6.08 -7.50 4.90
C TRP A 73 6.56 -8.38 3.73
N ILE A 74 5.62 -8.95 2.97
CA ILE A 74 5.94 -9.72 1.77
C ILE A 74 6.63 -8.84 0.72
N TYR A 75 6.16 -7.61 0.54
CA TYR A 75 6.75 -6.65 -0.37
C TYR A 75 8.21 -6.36 0.00
N PHE A 76 8.47 -5.89 1.22
CA PHE A 76 9.81 -5.53 1.67
C PHE A 76 10.80 -6.71 1.64
N GLY A 77 10.35 -7.93 1.90
CA GLY A 77 11.21 -9.12 1.81
C GLY A 77 11.64 -9.52 0.38
N ASN A 78 10.97 -8.99 -0.66
CA ASN A 78 11.21 -9.37 -2.06
C ASN A 78 11.69 -8.21 -2.95
N THR A 79 11.63 -6.97 -2.47
CA THR A 79 12.05 -5.76 -3.18
C THR A 79 13.55 -5.53 -3.07
N ASP A 80 14.15 -4.97 -4.12
CA ASP A 80 15.57 -4.58 -4.13
C ASP A 80 15.83 -3.34 -3.24
N GLU A 81 17.06 -3.17 -2.76
CA GLU A 81 17.41 -2.08 -1.84
C GLU A 81 17.22 -0.69 -2.48
N LEU A 82 17.56 -0.56 -3.77
CA LEU A 82 17.36 0.71 -4.49
C LEU A 82 15.87 1.06 -4.60
N GLU A 83 15.04 0.08 -4.98
CA GLU A 83 13.59 0.25 -5.06
C GLU A 83 12.98 0.49 -3.67
N LEU A 84 13.52 -0.13 -2.63
CA LEU A 84 13.09 0.08 -1.25
C LEU A 84 13.32 1.53 -0.82
N GLN A 85 14.49 2.10 -1.10
CA GLN A 85 14.80 3.49 -0.75
C GLN A 85 13.88 4.48 -1.47
N ASP A 86 13.61 4.26 -2.76
CA ASP A 86 12.66 5.10 -3.51
C ASP A 86 11.25 5.04 -2.92
N ASN A 87 10.80 3.85 -2.55
CA ASN A 87 9.50 3.67 -1.91
C ASN A 87 9.43 4.30 -0.52
N LEU A 88 10.48 4.20 0.30
CA LEU A 88 10.52 4.81 1.63
C LEU A 88 10.44 6.34 1.54
N VAL A 89 11.16 6.94 0.59
CA VAL A 89 11.11 8.40 0.39
C VAL A 89 9.75 8.84 -0.14
N SER A 90 9.16 8.10 -1.07
CA SER A 90 7.79 8.31 -1.53
C SER A 90 6.78 8.22 -0.39
N ALA A 91 6.85 7.16 0.43
CA ALA A 91 5.98 6.95 1.57
C ALA A 91 6.13 8.06 2.61
N ALA A 92 7.36 8.53 2.89
CA ALA A 92 7.62 9.65 3.78
C ALA A 92 6.98 10.94 3.26
N GLY A 93 7.08 11.22 1.95
CA GLY A 93 6.45 12.38 1.32
C GLY A 93 4.92 12.35 1.45
N GLY A 94 4.29 11.23 1.13
CA GLY A 94 2.85 11.05 1.31
C GLY A 94 2.41 11.16 2.77
N PHE A 95 3.13 10.51 3.68
CA PHE A 95 2.85 10.56 5.11
C PHE A 95 2.95 12.00 5.65
N ALA A 96 3.97 12.75 5.26
CA ALA A 96 4.12 14.16 5.62
C ALA A 96 2.94 14.99 5.09
N ALA A 97 2.51 14.77 3.85
CA ALA A 97 1.34 15.45 3.29
C ALA A 97 0.06 15.18 4.09
N TYR A 98 -0.14 13.95 4.57
CA TYR A 98 -1.31 13.61 5.40
C TYR A 98 -1.22 14.23 6.81
N VAL A 99 -0.08 14.03 7.49
CA VAL A 99 0.15 14.47 8.88
C VAL A 99 0.12 15.99 9.00
N LEU A 100 0.62 16.72 7.99
CA LEU A 100 0.56 18.18 7.97
C LEU A 100 -0.74 18.70 7.36
N GLY A 101 -1.25 18.05 6.31
CA GLY A 101 -2.48 18.46 5.63
C GLY A 101 -3.70 18.41 6.53
N TYR A 102 -3.84 17.38 7.37
CA TYR A 102 -4.96 17.26 8.30
C TYR A 102 -5.08 18.43 9.30
N PRO A 103 -4.06 18.76 10.12
CA PRO A 103 -4.15 19.87 11.06
C PRO A 103 -4.26 21.23 10.36
N ILE A 104 -3.58 21.44 9.22
CA ILE A 104 -3.69 22.68 8.45
C ILE A 104 -5.14 22.89 7.97
N TRP A 105 -5.73 21.88 7.34
CA TRP A 105 -7.13 21.96 6.90
C TRP A 105 -8.07 22.15 8.08
N THR A 106 -7.85 21.43 9.19
CA THR A 106 -8.66 21.58 10.40
C THR A 106 -8.66 23.03 10.91
N MET A 107 -7.50 23.70 10.94
CA MET A 107 -7.39 25.10 11.34
C MET A 107 -8.11 26.05 10.37
N LEU A 108 -7.99 25.80 9.06
CA LEU A 108 -8.72 26.57 8.04
C LEU A 108 -10.24 26.36 8.15
N ALA A 109 -10.69 25.16 8.54
CA ALA A 109 -12.10 24.86 8.71
C ALA A 109 -12.70 25.55 9.95
N ILE A 110 -11.98 25.53 11.08
CA ILE A 110 -12.42 26.19 12.33
C ILE A 110 -12.51 27.71 12.15
N THR A 111 -11.65 28.29 11.31
CA THR A 111 -11.66 29.73 11.00
C THR A 111 -12.67 30.11 9.91
N GLY A 112 -13.40 29.15 9.33
CA GLY A 112 -14.40 29.38 8.29
C GLY A 112 -13.81 29.65 6.89
N VAL A 113 -12.50 29.48 6.70
CA VAL A 113 -11.81 29.68 5.42
C VAL A 113 -12.01 28.46 4.50
N ALA A 114 -12.08 27.26 5.06
CA ALA A 114 -12.26 26.00 4.33
C ALA A 114 -13.51 25.23 4.80
N PRO A 115 -14.07 24.32 3.98
CA PRO A 115 -15.13 23.43 4.41
C PRO A 115 -14.61 22.43 5.46
N ARG A 116 -15.54 21.68 6.07
CA ARG A 116 -15.21 20.55 6.97
C ARG A 116 -14.23 19.60 6.28
N VAL A 117 -13.27 19.11 7.05
CA VAL A 117 -12.23 18.20 6.57
C VAL A 117 -12.85 16.98 5.91
N ASP A 118 -12.45 16.75 4.66
CA ASP A 118 -12.79 15.54 3.90
C ASP A 118 -11.61 14.57 3.97
N HIS A 119 -11.81 13.46 4.68
CA HIS A 119 -10.79 12.42 4.86
C HIS A 119 -10.46 11.68 3.57
N THR A 120 -11.41 11.58 2.63
CA THR A 120 -11.19 10.97 1.32
C THR A 120 -10.26 11.85 0.51
N LEU A 121 -10.48 13.17 0.49
CA LEU A 121 -9.58 14.10 -0.20
C LEU A 121 -8.18 14.13 0.42
N LEU A 122 -8.07 14.07 1.75
CA LEU A 122 -6.76 13.96 2.41
C LEU A 122 -6.02 12.66 2.03
N PHE A 123 -6.73 11.54 2.01
CA PHE A 123 -6.16 10.26 1.60
C PHE A 123 -5.70 10.30 0.13
N LEU A 124 -6.53 10.83 -0.77
CA LEU A 124 -6.16 10.99 -2.18
C LEU A 124 -4.97 11.94 -2.35
N GLY A 125 -4.93 13.05 -1.60
CA GLY A 125 -3.80 13.97 -1.58
C GLY A 125 -2.50 13.29 -1.15
N MET A 126 -2.53 12.49 -0.09
CA MET A 126 -1.41 11.65 0.35
C MET A 126 -0.94 10.71 -0.76
N MET A 127 -1.85 9.99 -1.40
CA MET A 127 -1.53 9.06 -2.50
C MET A 127 -0.93 9.78 -3.70
N MET A 128 -1.45 10.96 -4.06
CA MET A 128 -0.91 11.79 -5.14
C MET A 128 0.51 12.24 -4.82
N VAL A 129 0.78 12.75 -3.61
CA VAL A 129 2.13 13.18 -3.23
C VAL A 129 3.10 12.00 -3.22
N ALA A 130 2.72 10.86 -2.65
CA ALA A 130 3.55 9.65 -2.68
C ALA A 130 3.86 9.23 -4.12
N GLY A 131 2.86 9.16 -4.99
CA GLY A 131 3.03 8.80 -6.39
C GLY A 131 3.92 9.78 -7.16
N LEU A 132 3.74 11.09 -6.96
CA LEU A 132 4.58 12.11 -7.60
C LEU A 132 6.03 12.00 -7.16
N VAL A 133 6.30 11.87 -5.86
CA VAL A 133 7.66 11.71 -5.33
C VAL A 133 8.31 10.45 -5.90
N TYR A 134 7.55 9.35 -5.99
CA TYR A 134 8.04 8.11 -6.59
C TYR A 134 8.42 8.30 -8.07
N LEU A 135 7.52 8.90 -8.86
CA LEU A 135 7.76 9.15 -10.29
C LEU A 135 8.96 10.06 -10.52
N MET A 136 9.10 11.14 -9.74
CA MET A 136 10.24 12.05 -9.82
C MET A 136 11.57 11.32 -9.56
N ARG A 137 11.62 10.49 -8.52
CA ARG A 137 12.81 9.68 -8.22
C ARG A 137 13.10 8.67 -9.32
N LYS A 138 12.05 8.00 -9.81
CA LYS A 138 12.20 7.02 -10.88
C LYS A 138 12.75 7.63 -12.16
N ILE A 139 12.29 8.84 -12.53
CA ILE A 139 12.79 9.58 -13.70
C ILE A 139 14.23 10.06 -13.48
N SER A 140 14.59 10.46 -12.26
CA SER A 140 15.97 10.91 -11.96
C SER A 140 17.03 9.79 -12.01
N HIS A 141 16.60 8.53 -11.92
CA HIS A 141 17.45 7.34 -11.96
C HIS A 141 17.35 6.55 -13.28
N ALA A 142 16.57 7.06 -14.25
CA ALA A 142 16.40 6.48 -15.59
C ALA A 142 17.36 7.15 -16.60
#